data_AF-A0A0F8ZLK0-F1
#
_entry.id   AF-A0A0F8ZLK0-F1
#
_cell.length_a   1.000
_cell.length_b   1.000
_cell.length_c   1.000
_cell.angle_alpha   90.00
_cell.angle_beta   90.00
_cell.angle_gamma   90.00
#
_symmetry.space_group_name_H-M   'P 1'
#
loop_
_entity.id
_entity.type
_entity.pdbx_description
1 polymer ?
#
loop_
_entity_poly.entity_id
_entity_poly.type
_entity_poly.pdbx_seq_one_letter_code
_entity_poly.pdbx_strand_id
1 'polypeptide(L)'
;MTETNDLRIRSIEPLVSPAKLKEKYPISVAAVNTVVETRKIIKRILKREDRRLLALVGPCSIHDYEAAIEYARRLKVLQERFIERNVILMRVYFEKPRTTIGWRGFIFDPRLDGSNDISGGLSLARQLLLQINNMGLAAGTEMLDPIVPQYIADLISWVAIGARTTESQTHRNMVSGLSMPVGFKNGTDGNLQIAIDAMSSAKHPQSFIGIDQDGKTSKLETSGNLDTHIILRGSRTGSNYRRPEIVYVEELLKEAEFLPAIMVDCSHG
;
A
#
# COMPACT_ATOMS: atom_id res chain seq x y z
N MET A 1 -35.33 -28.27 8.37
CA MET A 1 -34.93 -27.33 7.30
C MET A 1 -33.54 -27.75 6.84
N THR A 2 -33.32 -27.87 5.54
CA THR A 2 -31.97 -28.08 5.01
C THR A 2 -31.24 -26.74 5.07
N GLU A 3 -30.18 -26.65 5.88
CA GLU A 3 -29.36 -25.45 5.98
C GLU A 3 -28.55 -25.28 4.69
N THR A 4 -28.61 -24.09 4.10
CA THR A 4 -27.87 -23.74 2.87
C THR A 4 -26.85 -22.62 3.09
N ASN A 5 -26.91 -21.92 4.23
CA ASN A 5 -26.05 -20.78 4.53
C ASN A 5 -25.04 -21.10 5.64
N ASP A 6 -23.87 -20.44 5.60
CA ASP A 6 -22.85 -20.46 6.65
C ASP A 6 -22.35 -21.84 7.12
N LEU A 7 -22.56 -22.88 6.30
CA LEU A 7 -22.19 -24.27 6.59
C LEU A 7 -20.69 -24.49 6.89
N ARG A 8 -19.84 -23.51 6.56
CA ARG A 8 -18.39 -23.53 6.78
C ARG A 8 -17.88 -22.30 7.55
N ILE A 9 -18.78 -21.50 8.12
CA ILE A 9 -18.43 -20.35 8.96
C ILE A 9 -18.46 -20.81 10.42
N ARG A 10 -17.31 -20.70 11.10
CA ARG A 10 -17.20 -21.12 12.51
C ARG A 10 -17.75 -20.07 13.48
N SER A 11 -17.58 -18.79 13.15
CA SER A 11 -18.00 -17.66 13.98
C SER A 11 -18.06 -16.39 13.14
N ILE A 12 -18.90 -15.44 13.56
CA ILE A 12 -18.99 -14.10 12.98
C ILE A 12 -18.85 -13.12 14.14
N GLU A 13 -17.89 -12.21 14.04
CA GLU A 13 -17.66 -11.15 15.02
C GLU A 13 -17.53 -9.81 14.28
N PRO A 14 -18.25 -8.76 14.70
CA PRO A 14 -18.10 -7.45 14.11
C PRO A 14 -16.76 -6.81 14.51
N LEU A 15 -16.09 -6.19 13.55
CA LEU A 15 -14.90 -5.37 13.83
C LEU A 15 -15.30 -4.00 14.41
N VAL A 16 -14.37 -3.36 15.13
CA VAL A 16 -14.52 -1.94 15.51
C VAL A 16 -14.72 -1.08 14.27
N SER A 17 -15.58 -0.06 14.32
CA SER A 17 -15.76 0.81 13.15
C SER A 17 -14.53 1.69 12.89
N PRO A 18 -14.25 2.07 11.63
CA PRO A 18 -13.17 2.98 11.30
C PRO A 18 -13.22 4.31 12.08
N ALA A 19 -14.42 4.90 12.23
CA ALA A 19 -14.62 6.13 12.97
C ALA A 19 -14.20 6.00 14.44
N LYS A 20 -14.65 4.96 15.14
CA LYS A 20 -14.29 4.71 16.54
C LYS A 20 -12.79 4.50 16.72
N LEU A 21 -12.15 3.80 15.78
CA LEU A 21 -10.70 3.60 15.84
C LEU A 21 -9.94 4.92 15.63
N LYS A 22 -10.39 5.77 14.70
CA LYS A 22 -9.82 7.09 14.45
C LYS A 22 -10.05 8.07 15.59
N GLU A 23 -11.19 7.98 16.27
CA GLU A 23 -11.47 8.75 17.48
C GLU A 23 -10.53 8.35 18.63
N LYS A 24 -10.34 7.04 18.83
CA LYS A 24 -9.41 6.51 19.84
C LYS A 24 -7.95 6.88 19.55
N TYR A 25 -7.56 6.89 18.28
CA TYR A 25 -6.20 7.21 17.83
C TYR A 25 -6.25 8.29 16.74
N PRO A 26 -6.45 9.57 17.13
CA PRO A 26 -6.61 10.66 16.17
C PRO A 26 -5.28 10.96 15.47
N ILE A 27 -5.39 11.35 14.19
CA ILE A 27 -4.23 11.86 13.46
C ILE A 27 -3.81 13.21 14.03
N SER A 28 -2.52 13.37 14.31
CA SER A 28 -1.97 14.64 14.81
C SER A 28 -1.70 15.62 13.65
N VAL A 29 -1.57 16.90 13.95
CA VAL A 29 -1.16 17.92 12.98
C VAL A 29 0.20 17.58 12.34
N ALA A 30 1.16 17.08 13.14
CA ALA A 30 2.48 16.68 12.63
C ALA A 30 2.36 15.53 11.63
N ALA A 31 1.54 14.51 11.94
CA ALA A 31 1.30 13.40 11.04
C ALA A 31 0.58 13.83 9.75
N VAL A 32 -0.42 14.72 9.85
CA VAL A 32 -1.09 15.30 8.67
C VAL A 32 -0.06 15.98 7.76
N ASN A 33 0.81 16.82 8.32
CA ASN A 33 1.83 17.52 7.54
C ASN A 33 2.80 16.56 6.86
N THR A 34 3.29 15.54 7.58
CA THR A 34 4.15 14.49 7.01
C THR A 34 3.49 13.81 5.81
N VAL A 35 2.23 13.39 5.94
CA VAL A 35 1.49 12.69 4.89
C VAL A 35 1.22 13.60 3.69
N VAL A 36 0.69 14.80 3.94
CA VAL A 36 0.28 15.73 2.87
C VAL A 36 1.48 16.18 2.06
N GLU A 37 2.57 16.60 2.72
CA GLU A 37 3.77 17.07 2.02
C GLU A 37 4.46 15.93 1.26
N THR A 38 4.54 14.74 1.85
CA THR A 38 5.13 13.58 1.17
C THR A 38 4.31 13.19 -0.07
N ARG A 39 2.98 13.15 0.02
CA ARG A 39 2.12 12.89 -1.14
C ARG A 39 2.33 13.92 -2.23
N LYS A 40 2.40 15.22 -1.91
CA LYS A 40 2.69 16.28 -2.88
C LYS A 40 4.04 16.06 -3.57
N ILE A 41 5.08 15.74 -2.81
CA ILE A 41 6.42 15.48 -3.34
C ILE A 41 6.41 14.27 -4.28
N ILE A 42 5.78 13.16 -3.89
CA ILE A 42 5.71 11.97 -4.75
C ILE A 42 5.00 12.30 -6.07
N LYS A 43 3.89 13.03 -6.03
CA LYS A 43 3.19 13.47 -7.26
C LYS A 43 4.11 14.28 -8.18
N ARG A 44 4.93 15.17 -7.62
CA ARG A 44 5.94 15.93 -8.38
C ARG A 44 7.02 15.03 -8.98
N ILE A 45 7.46 13.99 -8.25
CA ILE A 45 8.39 12.99 -8.78
C ILE A 45 7.76 12.24 -9.97
N LEU A 46 6.51 11.79 -9.83
CA LEU A 46 5.79 11.10 -10.92
C LEU A 46 5.63 12.00 -12.16
N LYS A 47 5.46 13.30 -11.95
CA LYS A 47 5.41 14.32 -13.01
C LYS A 47 6.78 14.79 -13.52
N ARG A 48 7.88 14.23 -12.99
CA ARG A 48 9.28 14.63 -13.29
C ARG A 48 9.60 16.09 -12.94
N GLU A 49 8.80 16.72 -12.10
CA GLU A 49 8.98 18.08 -11.57
C GLU A 49 9.90 18.12 -10.32
N ASP A 50 10.15 16.96 -9.72
CA ASP A 50 11.14 16.74 -8.67
C ASP A 50 12.03 15.57 -9.13
N ARG A 51 13.35 15.79 -9.15
CA ARG A 51 14.33 14.82 -9.68
C ARG A 51 14.87 13.87 -8.60
N ARG A 52 14.43 14.00 -7.36
CA ARG A 52 14.85 13.10 -6.28
C ARG A 52 14.29 11.70 -6.51
N LEU A 53 15.04 10.70 -6.02
CA LEU A 53 14.63 9.30 -6.10
C LEU A 53 13.65 8.98 -4.95
N LEU A 54 12.48 8.43 -5.28
CA LEU A 54 11.59 7.84 -4.28
C LEU A 54 12.16 6.49 -3.83
N ALA A 55 12.44 6.36 -2.53
CA ALA A 55 12.98 5.15 -1.94
C ALA A 55 12.05 4.63 -0.84
N LEU A 56 11.40 3.49 -1.10
CA LEU A 56 10.61 2.77 -0.10
C LEU A 56 11.44 1.65 0.51
N VAL A 57 11.87 1.82 1.75
CA VAL A 57 12.82 0.90 2.40
C VAL A 57 12.33 0.48 3.79
N GLY A 58 12.52 -0.79 4.13
CA GLY A 58 12.10 -1.31 5.43
C GLY A 58 11.90 -2.82 5.42
N PRO A 59 11.41 -3.38 6.54
CA PRO A 59 11.17 -4.80 6.69
C PRO A 59 10.23 -5.37 5.62
N CYS A 60 10.40 -6.65 5.27
CA CYS A 60 9.49 -7.34 4.35
C CYS A 60 8.04 -7.29 4.84
N SER A 61 7.86 -7.52 6.15
CA SER A 61 6.60 -7.39 6.89
C SER A 61 6.90 -7.00 8.34
N ILE A 62 6.10 -6.11 8.92
CA ILE A 62 6.14 -5.76 10.34
C ILE A 62 5.56 -6.90 11.14
N HIS A 63 6.23 -7.36 12.19
CA HIS A 63 5.73 -8.38 13.14
C HIS A 63 5.98 -8.01 14.60
N ASP A 64 6.92 -7.10 14.85
CA ASP A 64 7.28 -6.58 16.18
C ASP A 64 7.13 -5.05 16.14
N TYR A 65 6.35 -4.52 17.08
CA TYR A 65 6.02 -3.10 17.16
C TYR A 65 7.24 -2.25 17.54
N GLU A 66 7.99 -2.66 18.55
CA GLU A 66 9.12 -1.88 19.09
C GLU A 66 10.30 -1.88 18.13
N ALA A 67 10.59 -3.03 17.52
CA ALA A 67 11.63 -3.13 16.49
C ALA A 67 11.30 -2.27 15.26
N ALA A 68 10.02 -2.16 14.88
CA ALA A 68 9.59 -1.28 13.80
C ALA A 68 9.82 0.19 14.13
N ILE A 69 9.53 0.62 15.36
CA ILE A 69 9.79 1.99 15.82
C ILE A 69 11.29 2.28 15.93
N GLU A 70 12.09 1.34 16.41
CA GLU A 70 13.55 1.49 16.43
C GLU A 70 14.10 1.65 15.00
N TYR A 71 13.64 0.83 14.06
CA TYR A 71 13.99 0.95 12.65
C TYR A 71 13.60 2.33 12.10
N ALA A 72 12.39 2.81 12.40
CA ALA A 72 11.90 4.11 11.97
C ALA A 72 12.81 5.25 12.46
N ARG A 73 13.22 5.23 13.73
CA ARG A 73 14.15 6.24 14.30
C ARG A 73 15.48 6.25 13.56
N ARG A 74 16.07 5.09 13.29
CA ARG A 74 17.33 4.98 12.52
C ARG A 74 17.16 5.45 11.08
N LEU A 75 16.05 5.10 10.43
CA LEU A 75 15.76 5.52 9.06
C LEU A 75 15.54 7.03 8.96
N LYS A 76 14.93 7.66 9.98
CA LYS A 76 14.73 9.11 10.02
C LYS A 76 16.06 9.88 9.95
N VAL A 77 17.08 9.43 10.67
CA VAL A 77 18.44 10.02 10.60
C VAL A 77 19.01 9.92 9.18
N LEU A 78 18.79 8.79 8.50
CA LEU A 78 19.24 8.61 7.11
C LEU A 78 18.42 9.46 6.12
N GLN A 79 17.11 9.60 6.34
CA GLN A 79 16.24 10.45 5.53
C GLN A 79 16.77 11.89 5.50
N GLU A 80 17.11 12.45 6.66
CA GLU A 80 17.66 13.81 6.77
C GLU A 80 19.01 13.94 6.04
N ARG A 81 19.89 12.95 6.20
CA ARG A 81 21.21 12.94 5.55
C ARG A 81 21.11 12.93 4.01
N PHE A 82 20.08 12.33 3.43
CA PHE A 82 19.95 12.12 1.99
C PHE A 82 18.80 12.92 1.34
N ILE A 83 18.24 13.91 2.05
CA ILE A 83 17.03 14.63 1.66
C ILE A 83 17.12 15.38 0.32
N GLU A 84 18.32 15.84 -0.04
CA GLU A 84 18.60 16.56 -1.29
C GLU A 84 18.47 15.67 -2.54
N ARG A 85 18.64 14.36 -2.39
CA ARG A 85 18.67 13.41 -3.51
C ARG A 85 17.57 12.36 -3.45
N ASN A 86 17.01 12.11 -2.27
CA ASN A 86 16.05 11.04 -2.06
C ASN A 86 14.85 11.51 -1.25
N VAL A 87 13.70 10.91 -1.55
CA VAL A 87 12.50 10.96 -0.74
C VAL A 87 12.32 9.58 -0.15
N ILE A 88 12.78 9.42 1.09
CA ILE A 88 12.81 8.12 1.78
C ILE A 88 11.53 7.96 2.59
N LEU A 89 10.81 6.87 2.31
CA LEU A 89 9.65 6.38 3.06
C LEU A 89 9.99 5.06 3.74
N MET A 90 9.44 4.85 4.93
CA MET A 90 9.49 3.53 5.57
C MET A 90 8.49 2.58 4.90
N ARG A 91 8.96 1.38 4.57
CA ARG A 91 8.10 0.25 4.20
C ARG A 91 7.46 -0.32 5.46
N VAL A 92 6.14 -0.16 5.59
CA VAL A 92 5.33 -0.61 6.74
C VAL A 92 4.25 -1.58 6.26
N TYR A 93 4.66 -2.78 5.83
CA TYR A 93 3.73 -3.79 5.30
C TYR A 93 3.25 -4.67 6.45
N PHE A 94 1.95 -4.69 6.71
CA PHE A 94 1.38 -5.49 7.80
C PHE A 94 1.11 -6.93 7.41
N GLU A 95 0.90 -7.19 6.12
CA GLU A 95 0.45 -8.48 5.64
C GLU A 95 1.40 -9.04 4.60
N LYS A 96 1.33 -10.36 4.42
CA LYS A 96 2.05 -11.04 3.35
C LYS A 96 1.12 -12.04 2.67
N PRO A 97 0.74 -11.84 1.40
CA PRO A 97 -0.13 -12.78 0.72
C PRO A 97 0.60 -14.12 0.55
N ARG A 98 0.02 -15.20 1.09
CA ARG A 98 0.57 -16.57 1.01
C ARG A 98 -0.43 -17.50 0.32
N THR A 99 0.10 -18.46 -0.42
CA THR A 99 -0.67 -19.60 -0.99
C THR A 99 -0.66 -20.83 -0.07
N THR A 100 0.22 -20.86 0.93
CA THR A 100 0.37 -21.95 1.91
C THR A 100 0.00 -21.48 3.32
N ILE A 101 -0.32 -22.42 4.21
CA ILE A 101 -0.57 -22.15 5.64
C ILE A 101 0.66 -21.46 6.25
N GLY A 102 0.43 -20.36 6.97
CA GLY A 102 1.46 -19.58 7.63
C GLY A 102 0.89 -18.33 8.28
N TRP A 103 1.72 -17.59 9.01
CA TRP A 103 1.32 -16.33 9.63
C TRP A 103 0.82 -15.32 8.58
N ARG A 104 -0.37 -14.77 8.81
CA ARG A 104 -1.11 -13.94 7.85
C ARG A 104 -0.68 -12.48 7.85
N GLY A 105 -0.11 -12.01 8.97
CA GLY A 105 0.34 -10.64 9.12
C GLY A 105 -0.05 -10.03 10.46
N PHE A 106 0.52 -8.87 10.73
CA PHE A 106 0.40 -8.14 11.98
C PHE A 106 -1.01 -7.63 12.26
N ILE A 107 -1.75 -7.25 11.22
CA ILE A 107 -3.17 -6.89 11.37
C ILE A 107 -3.99 -8.12 11.76
N PHE A 108 -3.70 -9.29 11.21
CA PHE A 108 -4.49 -10.49 11.46
C PHE A 108 -4.15 -11.16 12.78
N ASP A 109 -2.88 -11.29 13.10
CA ASP A 109 -2.39 -12.03 14.27
C ASP A 109 -1.19 -11.28 14.89
N PRO A 110 -1.45 -10.16 15.60
CA PRO A 110 -0.40 -9.29 16.12
C PRO A 110 0.47 -9.93 17.21
N ARG A 111 -0.03 -10.98 17.85
CA ARG A 111 0.67 -11.69 18.94
C ARG A 111 1.44 -12.92 18.48
N LEU A 112 1.33 -13.30 17.21
CA LEU A 112 1.95 -14.50 16.64
C LEU A 112 1.52 -15.80 17.36
N ASP A 113 0.34 -15.80 17.98
CA ASP A 113 -0.19 -16.89 18.81
C ASP A 113 -1.36 -17.63 18.13
N GLY A 114 -1.76 -17.20 16.93
CA GLY A 114 -2.88 -17.77 16.18
C GLY A 114 -4.26 -17.35 16.69
N SER A 115 -4.34 -16.41 17.63
CA SER A 115 -5.60 -15.90 18.17
C SER A 115 -6.46 -15.14 17.16
N ASN A 116 -5.83 -14.63 16.09
CA ASN A 116 -6.48 -13.85 15.03
C ASN A 116 -7.23 -12.59 15.52
N ASP A 117 -6.66 -11.89 16.50
CA ASP A 117 -7.21 -10.64 17.02
C ASP A 117 -7.03 -9.48 16.04
N ILE A 118 -7.92 -9.42 15.05
CA ILE A 118 -7.92 -8.40 13.99
C ILE A 118 -8.18 -7.01 14.56
N SER A 119 -9.09 -6.87 15.53
CA SER A 119 -9.39 -5.58 16.17
C SER A 119 -8.18 -5.01 16.90
N GLY A 120 -7.43 -5.85 17.62
CA GLY A 120 -6.15 -5.51 18.22
C GLY A 120 -5.08 -5.17 17.18
N GLY A 121 -4.98 -5.96 16.11
CA GLY A 121 -4.02 -5.73 15.02
C GLY A 121 -4.25 -4.42 14.27
N LEU A 122 -5.51 -4.06 13.95
CA LEU A 122 -5.87 -2.75 13.38
C LEU A 122 -5.50 -1.61 14.32
N SER A 123 -5.73 -1.78 15.62
CA SER A 123 -5.35 -0.78 16.63
C SER A 123 -3.83 -0.58 16.71
N LEU A 124 -3.05 -1.65 16.69
CA LEU A 124 -1.59 -1.57 16.73
C LEU A 124 -1.02 -1.01 15.42
N ALA A 125 -1.54 -1.42 14.27
CA ALA A 125 -1.15 -0.91 12.97
C ALA A 125 -1.36 0.62 12.87
N ARG A 126 -2.52 1.12 13.30
CA ARG A 126 -2.80 2.57 13.31
C ARG A 126 -1.87 3.33 14.24
N GLN A 127 -1.65 2.84 15.47
CA GLN A 127 -0.73 3.46 16.42
C GLN A 127 0.70 3.51 15.90
N LEU A 128 1.17 2.44 15.26
CA LEU A 128 2.50 2.38 14.66
C LEU A 128 2.66 3.46 13.58
N LEU A 129 1.69 3.55 12.67
CA LEU A 129 1.69 4.56 11.61
C LEU A 129 1.63 5.99 12.17
N LEU A 130 0.88 6.23 13.24
CA LEU A 130 0.86 7.52 13.91
C LEU A 130 2.23 7.89 14.45
N GLN A 131 2.89 6.98 15.17
CA GLN A 131 4.22 7.25 15.72
C GLN A 131 5.26 7.53 14.62
N ILE A 132 5.25 6.74 13.54
CA ILE A 132 6.13 6.93 12.37
C ILE A 132 5.89 8.31 11.72
N ASN A 133 4.64 8.68 11.45
CA ASN A 133 4.36 9.98 10.82
C ASN A 133 4.61 11.17 11.77
N ASN A 134 4.40 11.01 13.09
CA ASN A 134 4.65 12.04 14.10
C ASN A 134 6.13 12.41 14.22
N MET A 135 7.05 11.48 13.95
CA MET A 135 8.49 11.78 13.90
C MET A 135 8.95 12.36 12.54
N GLY A 136 8.02 12.69 11.64
CA GLY A 136 8.34 13.26 10.33
C GLY A 136 8.88 12.25 9.32
N LEU A 137 8.60 10.96 9.50
CA LEU A 137 8.93 9.90 8.55
C LEU A 137 7.64 9.37 7.93
N ALA A 138 7.53 9.43 6.61
CA ALA A 138 6.35 8.93 5.93
C ALA A 138 6.38 7.41 5.76
N ALA A 139 5.20 6.78 5.80
CA ALA A 139 5.01 5.34 5.62
C ALA A 139 4.42 5.00 4.25
N GLY A 140 4.92 3.94 3.62
CA GLY A 140 4.30 3.27 2.49
C GLY A 140 3.96 1.82 2.81
N THR A 141 2.81 1.34 2.34
CA THR A 141 2.31 -0.04 2.59
C THR A 141 1.89 -0.71 1.29
N GLU A 142 1.49 -1.97 1.36
CA GLU A 142 0.69 -2.67 0.36
C GLU A 142 -0.77 -2.76 0.84
N MET A 143 -1.72 -2.64 -0.09
CA MET A 143 -3.15 -2.82 0.20
C MET A 143 -3.63 -4.12 -0.44
N LEU A 144 -4.06 -5.07 0.39
CA LEU A 144 -4.49 -6.42 -0.02
C LEU A 144 -6.01 -6.63 0.09
N ASP A 145 -6.69 -5.75 0.80
CA ASP A 145 -8.11 -5.87 1.12
C ASP A 145 -8.78 -4.48 1.03
N PRO A 146 -10.00 -4.37 0.48
CA PRO A 146 -10.69 -3.09 0.27
C PRO A 146 -11.25 -2.45 1.55
N ILE A 147 -11.25 -3.15 2.68
CA ILE A 147 -11.77 -2.69 3.98
C ILE A 147 -10.69 -1.97 4.77
N VAL A 148 -9.47 -2.53 4.83
CA VAL A 148 -8.33 -1.98 5.60
C VAL A 148 -8.03 -0.50 5.32
N PRO A 149 -8.10 0.03 4.08
CA PRO A 149 -7.88 1.45 3.81
C PRO A 149 -8.73 2.37 4.67
N GLN A 150 -9.96 2.01 5.02
CA GLN A 150 -10.83 2.86 5.84
C GLN A 150 -10.24 3.12 7.24
N TYR A 151 -9.39 2.23 7.75
CA TYR A 151 -8.80 2.32 9.08
C TYR A 151 -7.48 3.08 9.12
N ILE A 152 -6.69 3.05 8.04
CA ILE A 152 -5.29 3.51 8.06
C ILE A 152 -4.89 4.43 6.91
N ALA A 153 -5.69 4.58 5.85
CA ALA A 153 -5.26 5.30 4.64
C ALA A 153 -4.96 6.78 4.88
N ASP A 154 -5.50 7.40 5.93
CA ASP A 154 -5.18 8.78 6.35
C ASP A 154 -3.70 8.94 6.77
N LEU A 155 -3.02 7.85 7.10
CA LEU A 155 -1.63 7.83 7.59
C LEU A 155 -0.61 7.29 6.56
N ILE A 156 -1.07 6.98 5.34
CA ILE A 156 -0.24 6.35 4.31
C ILE A 156 0.13 7.37 3.23
N SER A 157 1.41 7.46 2.89
CA SER A 157 1.89 8.40 1.86
C SER A 157 2.04 7.77 0.47
N TRP A 158 2.12 6.45 0.38
CA TRP A 158 2.27 5.70 -0.87
C TRP A 158 1.79 4.26 -0.70
N VAL A 159 1.22 3.67 -1.76
CA VAL A 159 0.72 2.27 -1.74
C VAL A 159 1.32 1.45 -2.87
N ALA A 160 1.64 0.17 -2.59
CA ALA A 160 1.85 -0.84 -3.62
C ALA A 160 0.58 -1.69 -3.82
N ILE A 161 0.36 -2.10 -5.07
CA ILE A 161 -0.45 -3.27 -5.39
C ILE A 161 0.48 -4.39 -5.85
N GLY A 162 0.35 -5.55 -5.21
CA GLY A 162 1.22 -6.70 -5.44
C GLY A 162 1.00 -7.38 -6.79
N ALA A 163 2.03 -8.12 -7.23
CA ALA A 163 2.02 -8.84 -8.50
C ALA A 163 0.86 -9.86 -8.66
N ARG A 164 0.24 -10.29 -7.55
CA ARG A 164 -0.90 -11.23 -7.54
C ARG A 164 -2.26 -10.53 -7.50
N THR A 165 -2.28 -9.23 -7.22
CA THR A 165 -3.50 -8.43 -7.09
C THR A 165 -3.60 -7.32 -8.12
N THR A 166 -2.52 -7.02 -8.86
CA THR A 166 -2.51 -6.08 -9.99
C THR A 166 -3.60 -6.37 -11.03
N GLU A 167 -3.88 -7.64 -11.30
CA GLU A 167 -4.93 -8.05 -12.26
C GLU A 167 -6.34 -8.04 -11.66
N SER A 168 -6.47 -7.94 -10.34
CA SER A 168 -7.75 -8.01 -9.66
C SER A 168 -8.57 -6.72 -9.88
N GLN A 169 -9.78 -6.87 -10.41
CA GLN A 169 -10.71 -5.76 -10.60
C GLN A 169 -11.04 -5.03 -9.29
N THR A 170 -11.28 -5.77 -8.19
CA THR A 170 -11.53 -5.16 -6.87
C THR A 170 -10.40 -4.25 -6.43
N HIS A 171 -9.15 -4.64 -6.69
CA HIS A 171 -7.98 -3.83 -6.34
C HIS A 171 -7.84 -2.62 -7.27
N ARG A 172 -8.06 -2.78 -8.57
CA ARG A 172 -8.06 -1.65 -9.53
C ARG A 172 -9.13 -0.61 -9.17
N ASN A 173 -10.34 -1.07 -8.81
CA ASN A 173 -11.42 -0.21 -8.36
C ASN A 173 -11.07 0.49 -7.03
N MET A 174 -10.50 -0.24 -6.07
CA MET A 174 -10.01 0.38 -4.83
C MET A 174 -8.97 1.47 -5.11
N VAL A 175 -7.98 1.22 -5.96
CA VAL A 175 -6.91 2.18 -6.28
C VAL A 175 -7.44 3.48 -6.87
N SER A 176 -8.49 3.40 -7.69
CA SER A 176 -9.14 4.59 -8.25
C SER A 176 -9.70 5.56 -7.20
N GLY A 177 -9.91 5.10 -5.95
CA GLY A 177 -10.35 5.92 -4.81
C GLY A 177 -9.28 6.18 -3.75
N LEU A 178 -8.07 5.62 -3.88
CA LEU A 178 -6.99 5.81 -2.91
C LEU A 178 -6.44 7.24 -3.00
N SER A 179 -6.27 7.89 -1.84
CA SER A 179 -5.88 9.31 -1.77
C SER A 179 -4.38 9.58 -1.98
N MET A 180 -3.57 8.53 -2.08
CA MET A 180 -2.11 8.58 -2.23
C MET A 180 -1.67 8.02 -3.59
N PRO A 181 -0.46 8.35 -4.05
CA PRO A 181 0.12 7.72 -5.22
C PRO A 181 0.27 6.21 -5.04
N VAL A 182 0.08 5.45 -6.13
CA VAL A 182 0.06 3.99 -6.10
C VAL A 182 0.99 3.39 -7.16
N GLY A 183 1.82 2.43 -6.75
CA GLY A 183 2.63 1.63 -7.66
C GLY A 183 2.03 0.24 -7.92
N PHE A 184 1.84 -0.12 -9.18
CA PHE A 184 1.43 -1.48 -9.58
C PHE A 184 2.64 -2.33 -9.92
N LYS A 185 2.80 -3.48 -9.25
CA LYS A 185 3.83 -4.46 -9.61
C LYS A 185 3.48 -5.18 -10.90
N ASN A 186 4.49 -5.44 -11.74
CA ASN A 186 4.37 -6.40 -12.85
C ASN A 186 4.01 -7.80 -12.34
N GLY A 187 3.45 -8.62 -13.22
CA GLY A 187 3.03 -10.00 -12.93
C GLY A 187 4.17 -10.88 -12.45
N THR A 188 3.85 -11.96 -11.74
CA THR A 188 4.89 -12.86 -11.20
C THR A 188 5.72 -13.56 -12.29
N ASP A 189 5.17 -13.68 -13.50
CA ASP A 189 5.78 -14.14 -14.74
C ASP A 189 6.55 -13.04 -15.51
N GLY A 190 6.51 -11.79 -15.04
CA GLY A 190 7.13 -10.65 -15.70
C GLY A 190 6.18 -9.82 -16.56
N ASN A 191 4.89 -10.18 -16.64
CA ASN A 191 3.93 -9.48 -17.49
C ASN A 191 3.76 -8.01 -17.06
N LEU A 192 4.15 -7.08 -17.95
CA LEU A 192 4.05 -5.63 -17.74
C LEU A 192 2.67 -5.08 -18.10
N GLN A 193 1.99 -5.70 -19.06
CA GLN A 193 0.70 -5.23 -19.58
C GLN A 193 -0.36 -5.19 -18.47
N ILE A 194 -0.38 -6.20 -17.58
CA ILE A 194 -1.35 -6.22 -16.48
C ILE A 194 -1.24 -5.00 -15.54
N ALA A 195 -0.03 -4.43 -15.40
CA ALA A 195 0.21 -3.25 -14.57
C ALA A 195 -0.20 -1.98 -15.31
N ILE A 196 0.08 -1.91 -16.62
CA ILE A 196 -0.36 -0.80 -17.48
C ILE A 196 -1.89 -0.75 -17.56
N ASP A 197 -2.56 -1.90 -17.73
CA ASP A 197 -4.02 -2.01 -17.74
C ASP A 197 -4.60 -1.61 -16.38
N ALA A 198 -3.93 -1.95 -15.28
CA ALA A 198 -4.34 -1.56 -13.94
C ALA A 198 -4.25 -0.04 -13.73
N MET A 199 -3.17 0.60 -14.21
CA MET A 199 -3.02 2.06 -14.23
C MET A 199 -4.12 2.72 -15.07
N SER A 200 -4.39 2.19 -16.27
CA SER A 200 -5.45 2.67 -17.16
C SER A 200 -6.85 2.49 -16.58
N SER A 201 -7.11 1.44 -15.80
CA SER A 201 -8.38 1.27 -15.10
C SER A 201 -8.50 2.23 -13.92
N ALA A 202 -7.43 2.39 -13.15
CA ALA A 202 -7.41 3.20 -11.94
C ALA A 202 -7.57 4.71 -12.22
N LYS A 203 -7.15 5.21 -13.40
CA LYS A 203 -7.30 6.63 -13.76
C LYS A 203 -8.75 7.09 -13.96
N HIS A 204 -9.71 6.16 -14.07
CA HIS A 204 -11.12 6.46 -14.31
C HIS A 204 -12.00 6.27 -13.07
N PRO A 205 -13.15 6.96 -12.97
CA PRO A 205 -14.18 6.68 -11.97
C PRO A 205 -14.61 5.20 -11.97
N GLN A 206 -14.73 4.62 -10.79
CA GLN A 206 -15.17 3.25 -10.57
C GLN A 206 -16.25 3.20 -9.49
N SER A 207 -16.98 2.08 -9.42
CA SER A 207 -17.80 1.75 -8.26
C SER A 207 -17.47 0.35 -7.74
N PHE A 208 -17.51 0.18 -6.42
CA PHE A 208 -17.28 -1.12 -5.78
C PHE A 208 -17.93 -1.19 -4.40
N ILE A 209 -18.05 -2.41 -3.87
CA ILE A 209 -18.59 -2.66 -2.53
C ILE A 209 -17.43 -2.56 -1.52
N GLY A 210 -17.61 -1.75 -0.48
CA GLY A 210 -16.69 -1.60 0.63
C GLY A 210 -17.46 -1.35 1.93
N ILE A 211 -16.86 -0.60 2.86
CA ILE A 211 -17.52 -0.15 4.09
C ILE A 211 -17.44 1.36 4.23
N ASP A 212 -18.41 1.95 4.96
CA ASP A 212 -18.35 3.34 5.41
C ASP A 212 -17.54 3.48 6.72
N GLN A 213 -17.50 4.71 7.28
CA GLN A 213 -16.79 4.98 8.53
C GLN A 213 -17.46 4.33 9.77
N ASP A 214 -18.73 3.95 9.68
CA ASP A 214 -19.47 3.24 10.73
C ASP A 214 -19.29 1.72 10.64
N GLY A 215 -18.61 1.23 9.61
CA GLY A 215 -18.36 -0.20 9.39
C GLY A 215 -19.49 -0.90 8.64
N LYS A 216 -20.42 -0.17 8.02
CA LYS A 216 -21.54 -0.75 7.26
C LYS A 216 -21.16 -0.95 5.80
N THR A 217 -21.54 -2.10 5.25
CA THR A 217 -21.38 -2.41 3.82
C THR A 217 -22.03 -1.33 2.97
N SER A 218 -21.25 -0.76 2.04
CA SER A 218 -21.62 0.44 1.29
C SER A 218 -21.15 0.37 -0.15
N LYS A 219 -21.88 1.03 -1.06
CA LYS A 219 -21.38 1.33 -2.42
C LYS A 219 -20.42 2.51 -2.32
N LEU A 220 -19.20 2.34 -2.82
CA LEU A 220 -18.20 3.39 -2.94
C LEU A 220 -18.08 3.79 -4.41
N GLU A 221 -18.09 5.10 -4.67
CA GLU A 221 -17.90 5.69 -6.00
C GLU A 221 -16.64 6.57 -5.97
N THR A 222 -15.77 6.40 -6.95
CA THR A 222 -14.46 7.06 -7.00
C THR A 222 -14.38 8.04 -8.15
N SER A 223 -13.44 8.97 -8.08
CA SER A 223 -13.16 9.94 -9.15
C SER A 223 -12.06 9.50 -10.12
N GLY A 224 -11.40 8.37 -9.84
CA GLY A 224 -10.14 7.99 -10.50
C GLY A 224 -8.91 8.53 -9.79
N ASN A 225 -7.79 7.84 -9.99
CA ASN A 225 -6.47 8.17 -9.44
C ASN A 225 -5.44 8.28 -10.57
N LEU A 226 -4.99 9.51 -10.84
CA LEU A 226 -4.00 9.81 -11.87
C LEU A 226 -2.56 9.58 -11.41
N ASP A 227 -2.34 9.44 -10.10
CA ASP A 227 -1.01 9.38 -9.50
C ASP A 227 -0.53 7.92 -9.39
N THR A 228 -0.57 7.19 -10.51
CA THR A 228 -0.17 5.78 -10.58
C THR A 228 1.15 5.60 -11.34
N HIS A 229 1.89 4.55 -11.00
CA HIS A 229 3.14 4.21 -11.69
C HIS A 229 3.40 2.70 -11.68
N ILE A 230 4.39 2.26 -12.46
CA ILE A 230 4.77 0.84 -12.52
C ILE A 230 5.92 0.53 -11.53
N ILE A 231 5.91 -0.69 -10.99
CA ILE A 231 6.99 -1.26 -10.19
C ILE A 231 7.52 -2.51 -10.90
N LEU A 232 8.80 -2.46 -11.26
CA LEU A 232 9.55 -3.57 -11.83
C LEU A 232 10.13 -4.42 -10.71
N ARG A 233 9.71 -5.68 -10.62
CA ARG A 233 10.07 -6.62 -9.55
C ARG A 233 10.64 -7.95 -10.06
N GLY A 234 11.09 -7.95 -11.31
CA GLY A 234 11.53 -9.10 -12.07
C GLY A 234 10.42 -10.13 -12.29
N SER A 235 10.83 -11.35 -12.58
CA SER A 235 9.94 -12.46 -12.91
C SER A 235 10.47 -13.76 -12.32
N ARG A 236 9.85 -14.89 -12.68
CA ARG A 236 10.41 -16.23 -12.39
C ARG A 236 11.62 -16.56 -13.27
N THR A 237 11.77 -15.89 -14.41
CA THR A 237 12.78 -16.20 -15.43
C THR A 237 13.95 -15.24 -15.42
N GLY A 238 13.84 -14.09 -14.72
CA GLY A 238 14.96 -13.20 -14.50
C GLY A 238 14.55 -11.79 -14.04
N SER A 239 15.58 -11.01 -13.73
CA SER A 239 15.45 -9.62 -13.32
C SER A 239 15.06 -8.70 -14.48
N ASN A 240 14.31 -7.62 -14.21
CA ASN A 240 13.91 -6.63 -15.21
C ASN A 240 14.32 -5.18 -14.86
N TYR A 241 15.49 -5.00 -14.21
CA TYR A 241 15.97 -3.69 -13.77
C TYR A 241 17.08 -3.09 -14.66
N ARG A 242 17.58 -3.81 -15.65
CA ARG A 242 18.70 -3.33 -16.47
C ARG A 242 18.19 -2.35 -17.53
N ARG A 243 19.14 -1.61 -18.13
CA ARG A 243 18.84 -0.53 -19.07
C ARG A 243 17.92 -0.95 -20.22
N PRO A 244 18.10 -2.10 -20.90
CA PRO A 244 17.20 -2.50 -21.98
C PRO A 244 15.75 -2.63 -21.53
N GLU A 245 15.50 -3.23 -20.37
CA GLU A 245 14.15 -3.42 -19.82
C GLU A 245 13.54 -2.09 -19.38
N ILE A 246 14.34 -1.18 -18.81
CA ILE A 246 13.87 0.18 -18.47
C ILE A 246 13.42 0.94 -19.73
N VAL A 247 14.22 0.92 -20.80
CA VAL A 247 13.87 1.59 -22.06
C VAL A 247 12.59 1.02 -22.65
N TYR A 248 12.46 -0.31 -22.67
CA TYR A 248 11.26 -0.98 -23.15
C TYR A 248 10.01 -0.59 -22.34
N VAL A 249 10.12 -0.54 -21.02
CA VAL A 249 9.00 -0.12 -20.14
C VAL A 249 8.65 1.35 -20.37
N GLU A 250 9.63 2.22 -20.61
CA GLU A 250 9.37 3.62 -20.96
C GLU A 250 8.61 3.77 -22.29
N GLU A 251 8.89 2.93 -23.28
CA GLU A 251 8.17 2.89 -24.55
C GLU A 251 6.71 2.45 -24.35
N LEU A 252 6.49 1.34 -23.66
CA LEU A 252 5.13 0.85 -23.34
C LEU A 252 4.29 1.87 -22.57
N LEU A 253 4.89 2.56 -21.59
CA LEU A 253 4.19 3.60 -20.84
C LEU A 253 3.78 4.78 -21.74
N LYS A 254 4.64 5.19 -22.68
CA LYS A 254 4.32 6.26 -23.63
C LYS A 254 3.22 5.84 -24.60
N GLU A 255 3.27 4.60 -25.10
CA GLU A 255 2.21 4.05 -25.96
C GLU A 255 0.85 4.02 -25.26
N ALA A 256 0.85 3.78 -23.94
CA ALA A 256 -0.34 3.83 -23.09
C ALA A 256 -0.68 5.25 -22.56
N GLU A 257 -0.05 6.30 -23.12
CA GLU A 257 -0.27 7.71 -22.78
C GLU A 257 0.05 8.10 -21.32
N PHE A 258 1.00 7.40 -20.69
CA PHE A 258 1.54 7.75 -19.38
C PHE A 258 2.89 8.45 -19.49
N LEU A 259 3.13 9.41 -18.60
CA LEU A 259 4.48 9.93 -18.38
C LEU A 259 5.30 8.82 -17.69
N PRO A 260 6.47 8.40 -18.22
CA PRO A 260 7.15 7.26 -17.64
C PRO A 260 7.70 7.57 -16.24
N ALA A 261 7.16 6.86 -15.25
CA ALA A 261 7.62 6.84 -13.88
C ALA A 261 7.76 5.37 -13.45
N ILE A 262 8.99 4.95 -13.15
CA ILE A 262 9.33 3.55 -12.92
C ILE A 262 10.00 3.43 -11.56
N MET A 263 9.48 2.54 -10.73
CA MET A 263 10.14 2.09 -9.50
C MET A 263 10.75 0.71 -9.72
N VAL A 264 11.94 0.49 -9.18
CA VAL A 264 12.62 -0.82 -9.23
C VAL A 264 12.64 -1.43 -7.83
N ASP A 265 12.09 -2.63 -7.70
CA ASP A 265 12.15 -3.46 -6.49
C ASP A 265 13.46 -4.26 -6.50
N CYS A 266 14.42 -3.85 -5.67
CA CYS A 266 15.75 -4.47 -5.61
C CYS A 266 15.77 -5.85 -4.94
N SER A 267 14.65 -6.35 -4.44
CA SER A 267 14.66 -7.52 -3.54
C SER A 267 14.17 -8.82 -4.16
N HIS A 268 13.16 -8.78 -5.04
CA HIS A 268 12.39 -9.99 -5.31
C HIS A 268 12.84 -10.81 -6.53
N GLY A 269 12.14 -10.75 -7.66
CA GLY A 269 12.43 -11.57 -8.84
C GLY A 269 13.40 -10.90 -9.80
#